data_AF-A0A519K0B3-F1
#
_entry.id   AF-A0A519K0B3-F1
#
_cell.length_a   1.000
_cell.length_b   1.000
_cell.length_c   1.000
_cell.angle_alpha   90.00
_cell.angle_beta   90.00
_cell.angle_gamma   90.00
#
_symmetry.space_group_name_H-M   'P 1'
#
loop_
_entity.id
_entity.type
_entity.pdbx_description
1 polymer ?
#
loop_
_entity_poly.entity_id
_entity_poly.type
_entity_poly.pdbx_seq_one_letter_code
_entity_poly.pdbx_strand_id
1 'polypeptide(L)'
;MKKITALFLLCSAISWAQALTVGNEGNNKRASVSEQIGLAKITIDYHRPGVKGREGKIWGTSVAHYGLQDLGFGTSTAAPWRGGANENTTISFSENVKVEGRDLPAGTYGLHFILGETQDTVIFSNRSNSWGSFYYDPKEDALRVTVQHRAMDKSVEWLKYEFIDQTENSATVALMWEKRLIPFKIEADVNAIQLAHFKSELRTKPGFTWQAFVQAANYCLQNNIELDQALAWADEGINARFVGQKNFQTLCTKANVLFKLNRTAEAEKLMDEALPMGQVFELHQYGRQLLAAKNPKKALEVFLYNYKKHPNEFVTNVGAGRGYSANGEFKKSIPYLEAALKQATDDVNRDNLKNMIAQAKQGKDGN
;
A
#
# COMPACT_ATOMS: atom_id res chain seq x y z
N MET A 1 -78.51 -32.70 36.17
CA MET A 1 -77.40 -31.91 36.76
C MET A 1 -76.08 -32.49 36.26
N LYS A 2 -75.42 -31.82 35.30
CA LYS A 2 -74.17 -32.29 34.68
C LYS A 2 -72.99 -31.70 35.47
N LYS A 3 -72.09 -32.57 35.96
CA LYS A 3 -70.84 -32.18 36.64
C LYS A 3 -69.76 -31.93 35.58
N ILE A 4 -69.17 -30.74 35.57
CA ILE A 4 -68.03 -30.39 34.73
C ILE A 4 -66.78 -30.50 35.60
N THR A 5 -65.92 -31.45 35.28
CA THR A 5 -64.61 -31.63 35.91
C THR A 5 -63.59 -30.83 35.09
N ALA A 6 -63.04 -29.76 35.66
CA ALA A 6 -62.01 -28.96 35.03
C ALA A 6 -60.63 -29.60 35.22
N LEU A 7 -59.98 -29.99 34.12
CA LEU A 7 -58.64 -30.54 34.07
C LEU A 7 -57.64 -29.38 33.94
N PHE A 8 -56.86 -29.11 34.99
CA PHE A 8 -55.75 -28.15 34.93
C PHE A 8 -54.53 -28.84 34.31
N LEU A 9 -54.18 -28.47 33.08
CA LEU A 9 -52.88 -28.80 32.48
C LEU A 9 -51.80 -27.94 33.14
N LEU A 10 -50.89 -28.56 33.90
CA LEU A 10 -49.63 -27.94 34.32
C LEU A 10 -48.66 -27.97 33.13
N CYS A 11 -48.45 -26.83 32.47
CA CYS A 11 -47.32 -26.63 31.56
C CYS A 11 -46.05 -26.40 32.38
N SER A 12 -45.17 -27.40 32.44
CA SER A 12 -43.80 -27.26 32.93
C SER A 12 -42.96 -26.50 31.89
N ALA A 13 -42.79 -25.20 32.09
CA ALA A 13 -41.80 -24.42 31.37
C ALA A 13 -40.39 -24.81 31.87
N ILE A 14 -39.61 -25.48 31.02
CA ILE A 14 -38.17 -25.67 31.24
C ILE A 14 -37.53 -24.30 30.96
N SER A 15 -37.26 -23.55 32.02
CA SER A 15 -36.44 -22.35 31.96
C SER A 15 -35.00 -22.76 31.68
N TRP A 16 -34.57 -22.66 30.43
CA TRP A 16 -33.14 -22.55 30.11
C TRP A 16 -32.66 -21.24 30.74
N ALA A 17 -31.92 -21.32 31.83
CA ALA A 17 -31.16 -20.18 32.31
C ALA A 17 -30.15 -19.81 31.21
N GLN A 18 -30.48 -18.81 30.39
CA GLN A 18 -29.50 -18.12 29.58
C GLN A 18 -28.56 -17.44 30.58
N ALA A 19 -27.37 -18.01 30.78
CA ALA A 19 -26.30 -17.29 31.44
C ALA A 19 -26.13 -15.96 30.68
N LEU A 20 -26.33 -14.84 31.38
CA LEU A 20 -26.05 -13.52 30.84
C LEU A 20 -24.59 -13.50 30.37
N THR A 21 -24.32 -12.93 29.19
CA THR A 21 -22.95 -12.72 28.71
C THR A 21 -22.22 -11.80 29.68
N VAL A 22 -21.41 -12.36 30.57
CA VAL A 22 -20.56 -11.58 31.47
C VAL A 22 -19.25 -11.32 30.74
N GLY A 23 -18.95 -10.05 30.44
CA GLY A 23 -17.69 -9.61 29.82
C GLY A 23 -16.50 -9.71 30.77
N ASN A 24 -16.28 -10.87 31.39
CA ASN A 24 -15.20 -11.08 32.34
C ASN A 24 -13.92 -11.52 31.61
N GLU A 25 -13.22 -10.58 30.97
CA GLU A 25 -11.88 -10.81 30.38
C GLU A 25 -10.75 -10.89 31.45
N GLY A 26 -11.12 -11.00 32.74
CA GLY A 26 -10.20 -10.77 33.83
C GLY A 26 -9.72 -9.31 33.88
N ASN A 27 -8.75 -9.02 34.74
CA ASN A 27 -8.25 -7.65 34.97
C ASN A 27 -7.36 -7.09 33.82
N ASN A 28 -7.30 -7.77 32.67
CA ASN A 28 -6.49 -7.40 31.50
C ASN A 28 -7.39 -7.33 30.26
N LYS A 29 -7.56 -6.13 29.71
CA LYS A 29 -8.46 -5.90 28.56
C LYS A 29 -7.82 -6.39 27.26
N ARG A 30 -8.63 -6.83 26.31
CA ARG A 30 -8.19 -7.08 24.93
C ARG A 30 -7.98 -5.77 24.15
N ALA A 31 -7.00 -5.77 23.25
CA ALA A 31 -6.72 -4.67 22.32
C ALA A 31 -6.20 -5.22 20.99
N SER A 32 -6.31 -4.40 19.95
CA SER A 32 -5.82 -4.71 18.61
C SER A 32 -5.27 -3.44 17.95
N VAL A 33 -4.25 -3.58 17.11
CA VAL A 33 -3.69 -2.49 16.29
C VAL A 33 -3.39 -3.03 14.90
N SER A 34 -3.59 -2.22 13.86
CA SER A 34 -3.28 -2.60 12.48
C SER A 34 -2.67 -1.44 11.69
N GLU A 35 -1.80 -1.77 10.74
CA GLU A 35 -1.15 -0.83 9.82
C GLU A 35 -1.08 -1.44 8.42
N GLN A 36 -0.97 -0.58 7.41
CA GLN A 36 -0.87 -1.00 6.02
C GLN A 36 0.43 -0.48 5.38
N ILE A 37 1.20 -1.39 4.78
CA ILE A 37 2.39 -1.08 3.99
C ILE A 37 2.10 -1.51 2.55
N GLY A 38 1.73 -0.57 1.69
CA GLY A 38 1.21 -0.90 0.35
C GLY A 38 -0.07 -1.75 0.45
N LEU A 39 -0.06 -2.96 -0.10
CA LEU A 39 -1.18 -3.92 0.04
C LEU A 39 -1.02 -4.88 1.23
N ALA A 40 0.12 -4.86 1.93
CA ALA A 40 0.36 -5.70 3.09
C ALA A 40 -0.30 -5.09 4.34
N LYS A 41 -1.33 -5.76 4.86
CA LYS A 41 -1.95 -5.44 6.15
C LYS A 41 -1.28 -6.24 7.26
N ILE A 42 -0.82 -5.54 8.29
CA ILE A 42 -0.33 -6.15 9.54
C ILE A 42 -1.37 -5.92 10.63
N THR A 43 -1.67 -6.91 11.45
CA THR A 43 -2.59 -6.80 12.60
C THR A 43 -2.02 -7.51 13.81
N ILE A 44 -2.05 -6.86 14.97
CA ILE A 44 -1.60 -7.43 16.24
C ILE A 44 -2.79 -7.47 17.20
N ASP A 45 -3.18 -8.66 17.64
CA ASP A 45 -4.22 -8.89 18.64
C ASP A 45 -3.59 -9.37 19.94
N TYR A 46 -3.91 -8.69 21.05
CA TYR A 46 -3.24 -8.92 22.33
C TYR A 46 -4.13 -8.57 23.52
N HIS A 47 -3.76 -9.04 24.71
CA HIS A 47 -4.28 -8.52 25.97
C HIS A 47 -3.24 -7.66 26.65
N ARG A 48 -3.68 -6.56 27.23
CA ARG A 48 -2.79 -5.55 27.81
C ARG A 48 -2.75 -5.58 29.34
N PRO A 49 -1.69 -6.13 29.96
CA PRO A 49 -1.48 -5.98 31.39
C PRO A 49 -1.14 -4.52 31.75
N GLY A 50 -1.52 -4.13 32.97
CA GLY A 50 -1.19 -2.83 33.55
C GLY A 50 0.04 -2.92 34.46
N VAL A 51 0.83 -1.84 34.55
CA VAL A 51 1.92 -1.72 35.53
C VAL A 51 1.35 -1.77 36.95
N LYS A 52 0.26 -1.04 37.22
CA LYS A 52 -0.49 -1.07 38.49
C LYS A 52 0.40 -0.80 39.71
N GLY A 53 1.26 0.22 39.65
CA GLY A 53 2.14 0.62 40.75
C GLY A 53 3.36 -0.30 40.97
N ARG A 54 3.70 -1.13 39.98
CA ARG A 54 4.85 -2.06 40.00
C ARG A 54 6.01 -1.57 39.14
N GLU A 55 6.20 -0.25 39.04
CA GLU A 55 7.35 0.35 38.37
C GLU A 55 8.66 -0.24 38.93
N GLY A 56 9.59 -0.60 38.05
CA GLY A 56 10.84 -1.28 38.36
C GLY A 56 10.70 -2.75 38.76
N LYS A 57 9.47 -3.31 38.77
CA LYS A 57 9.17 -4.68 39.21
C LYS A 57 8.44 -5.50 38.14
N ILE A 58 8.56 -5.11 36.87
CA ILE A 58 7.96 -5.80 35.73
C ILE A 58 8.99 -6.72 35.07
N TRP A 59 10.05 -6.13 34.52
CA TRP A 59 11.08 -6.83 33.75
C TRP A 59 11.99 -7.69 34.64
N GLY A 60 12.33 -8.89 34.17
CA GLY A 60 13.15 -9.85 34.92
C GLY A 60 12.41 -10.54 36.07
N THR A 61 11.10 -10.35 36.19
CA THR A 61 10.25 -11.01 37.20
C THR A 61 9.36 -12.09 36.57
N SER A 62 8.54 -12.78 37.35
CA SER A 62 7.55 -13.74 36.84
C SER A 62 6.51 -13.12 35.89
N VAL A 63 6.39 -11.79 35.86
CA VAL A 63 5.47 -11.06 34.98
C VAL A 63 6.02 -10.96 33.55
N ALA A 64 7.31 -10.69 33.42
CA ALA A 64 8.04 -10.54 32.16
C ALA A 64 9.47 -11.04 32.36
N HIS A 65 9.61 -12.37 32.39
CA HIS A 65 10.83 -13.04 32.79
C HIS A 65 11.91 -12.98 31.71
N TYR A 66 13.18 -12.97 32.15
CA TYR A 66 14.32 -13.08 31.24
C TYR A 66 14.59 -14.52 30.87
N GLY A 67 15.12 -14.71 29.65
CA GLY A 67 15.37 -16.02 29.09
C GLY A 67 14.11 -16.86 28.90
N LEU A 68 14.31 -18.17 28.94
CA LEU A 68 13.24 -19.17 28.92
C LEU A 68 12.97 -19.63 30.36
N GLN A 69 11.71 -19.86 30.71
CA GLN A 69 11.33 -20.37 32.02
C GLN A 69 10.35 -21.54 31.92
N ASP A 70 10.47 -22.47 32.87
CA ASP A 70 9.41 -23.43 33.14
C ASP A 70 8.28 -22.68 33.89
N LEU A 71 7.11 -22.62 33.27
CA LEU A 71 5.95 -21.91 33.82
C LEU A 71 5.13 -22.80 34.77
N GLY A 72 5.55 -24.05 35.00
CA GLY A 72 4.89 -25.01 35.87
C GLY A 72 3.52 -25.48 35.36
N PHE A 73 3.22 -25.24 34.08
CA PHE A 73 1.96 -25.61 33.44
C PHE A 73 2.13 -25.80 31.93
N GLY A 74 1.36 -26.73 31.36
CA GLY A 74 1.46 -27.12 29.96
C GLY A 74 2.62 -28.08 29.71
N THR A 75 3.08 -28.16 28.46
CA THR A 75 4.12 -29.11 28.02
C THR A 75 5.50 -28.47 27.86
N SER A 76 5.59 -27.14 27.88
CA SER A 76 6.85 -26.43 27.75
C SER A 76 7.54 -26.27 29.10
N THR A 77 8.78 -26.74 29.19
CA THR A 77 9.69 -26.49 30.32
C THR A 77 10.66 -25.33 30.05
N ALA A 78 10.57 -24.70 28.86
CA ALA A 78 11.44 -23.62 28.43
C ALA A 78 10.63 -22.61 27.59
N ALA A 79 9.67 -21.95 28.24
CA ALA A 79 8.75 -21.04 27.60
C ALA A 79 9.31 -19.61 27.52
N PRO A 80 9.15 -18.91 26.38
CA PRO A 80 9.41 -17.47 26.27
C PRO A 80 8.28 -16.64 26.89
N TRP A 81 8.51 -15.34 27.08
CA TRP A 81 7.46 -14.42 27.50
C TRP A 81 6.43 -14.22 26.38
N ARG A 82 5.13 -14.20 26.71
CA ARG A 82 4.03 -14.16 25.73
C ARG A 82 3.73 -12.76 25.14
N GLY A 83 4.51 -11.73 25.50
CA GLY A 83 4.30 -10.38 24.97
C GLY A 83 2.91 -9.80 25.23
N GLY A 84 2.30 -10.11 26.38
CA GLY A 84 0.89 -9.80 26.65
C GLY A 84 0.38 -10.52 27.90
N ALA A 85 -0.93 -10.70 27.98
CA ALA A 85 -1.60 -11.44 29.06
C ALA A 85 -2.63 -12.44 28.51
N ASN A 86 -3.14 -13.32 29.38
CA ASN A 86 -4.18 -14.31 29.07
C ASN A 86 -3.82 -15.18 27.85
N GLU A 87 -4.52 -15.06 26.73
CA GLU A 87 -4.28 -15.74 25.45
C GLU A 87 -2.96 -15.33 24.79
N ASN A 88 -2.55 -16.07 23.75
CA ASN A 88 -1.35 -15.71 23.01
C ASN A 88 -1.54 -14.36 22.30
N THR A 89 -0.53 -13.49 22.36
CA THR A 89 -0.48 -12.34 21.46
C THR A 89 -0.26 -12.90 20.06
N THR A 90 -1.01 -12.41 19.08
CA THR A 90 -0.88 -12.84 17.68
C THR A 90 -0.55 -11.66 16.79
N ILE A 91 0.24 -11.93 15.74
CA ILE A 91 0.52 -11.00 14.66
C ILE A 91 0.18 -11.67 13.34
N SER A 92 -0.61 -10.97 12.52
CA SER A 92 -1.09 -11.45 11.22
C SER A 92 -0.56 -10.57 10.10
N PHE A 93 -0.14 -11.22 9.02
CA PHE A 93 0.33 -10.59 7.79
C PHE A 93 -0.54 -11.07 6.63
N SER A 94 -1.15 -10.15 5.87
CA SER A 94 -1.93 -10.51 4.68
C SER A 94 -1.07 -10.88 3.47
N GLU A 95 0.19 -10.45 3.47
CA GLU A 95 1.16 -10.64 2.40
C GLU A 95 2.49 -11.11 3.01
N ASN A 96 3.37 -11.67 2.18
CA ASN A 96 4.73 -11.99 2.60
C ASN A 96 5.47 -10.69 2.97
N VAL A 97 6.24 -10.72 4.06
CA VAL A 97 7.02 -9.58 4.55
C VAL A 97 8.45 -9.99 4.88
N LYS A 98 9.29 -9.00 5.16
CA LYS A 98 10.55 -9.20 5.88
C LYS A 98 10.43 -8.63 7.28
N VAL A 99 10.89 -9.36 8.28
CA VAL A 99 11.05 -8.86 9.65
C VAL A 99 12.53 -8.83 9.98
N GLU A 100 13.06 -7.64 10.32
CA GLU A 100 14.49 -7.43 10.53
C GLU A 100 15.34 -8.00 9.37
N GLY A 101 14.89 -7.78 8.12
CA GLY A 101 15.54 -8.25 6.90
C GLY A 101 15.34 -9.74 6.56
N ARG A 102 14.68 -10.54 7.42
CA ARG A 102 14.44 -11.97 7.21
C ARG A 102 13.04 -12.23 6.67
N ASP A 103 12.92 -13.10 5.68
CA ASP A 103 11.65 -13.44 5.06
C ASP A 103 10.68 -14.13 6.04
N LEU A 104 9.43 -13.70 6.02
CA LEU A 104 8.32 -14.29 6.75
C LEU A 104 7.09 -14.35 5.82
N PRO A 105 6.58 -15.54 5.51
CA PRO A 105 5.37 -15.68 4.69
C PRO A 105 4.13 -15.00 5.30
N ALA A 106 3.12 -14.76 4.47
CA ALA A 106 1.79 -14.37 4.92
C ALA A 106 1.22 -15.43 5.87
N GLY A 107 0.55 -14.98 6.93
CA GLY A 107 -0.01 -15.88 7.94
C GLY A 107 -0.23 -15.21 9.29
N THR A 108 -0.78 -15.97 10.23
CA THR A 108 -0.99 -15.55 11.62
C THR A 108 -0.06 -16.33 12.54
N TYR A 109 0.78 -15.59 13.25
CA TYR A 109 1.82 -16.13 14.12
C TYR A 109 1.54 -15.81 15.58
N GLY A 110 1.88 -16.75 16.47
CA GLY A 110 2.03 -16.47 17.89
C GLY A 110 3.27 -15.62 18.13
N LEU A 111 3.14 -14.51 18.85
CA LEU A 111 4.23 -13.57 19.09
C LEU A 111 4.79 -13.76 20.51
N HIS A 112 6.05 -14.16 20.58
CA HIS A 112 6.75 -14.38 21.85
C HIS A 112 8.08 -13.63 21.92
N PHE A 113 8.60 -13.48 23.13
CA PHE A 113 9.84 -12.74 23.39
C PHE A 113 10.71 -13.54 24.36
N ILE A 114 11.94 -13.85 23.95
CA ILE A 114 12.99 -14.22 24.91
C ILE A 114 13.60 -12.91 25.37
N LEU A 115 13.23 -12.49 26.57
CA LEU A 115 13.66 -11.21 27.09
C LEU A 115 15.11 -11.29 27.59
N GLY A 116 15.90 -10.26 27.31
CA GLY A 116 17.25 -10.11 27.85
C GLY A 116 17.45 -8.79 28.59
N GLU A 117 18.69 -8.58 29.06
CA GLU A 117 19.08 -7.35 29.76
C GLU A 117 19.26 -6.15 28.84
N THR A 118 19.68 -6.37 27.59
CA THR A 118 19.93 -5.31 26.59
C THR A 118 19.24 -5.57 25.25
N GLN A 119 19.13 -6.85 24.87
CA GLN A 119 18.52 -7.29 23.62
C GLN A 119 17.44 -8.34 23.87
N ASP A 120 16.47 -8.40 22.98
CA ASP A 120 15.34 -9.32 23.03
C ASP A 120 15.29 -10.14 21.75
N THR A 121 14.93 -11.42 21.86
CA THR A 121 14.61 -12.23 20.67
C THR A 121 13.11 -12.28 20.50
N VAL A 122 12.62 -11.66 19.43
CA VAL A 122 11.23 -11.74 19.00
C VAL A 122 11.04 -13.03 18.21
N ILE A 123 10.00 -13.78 18.54
CA ILE A 123 9.68 -15.08 17.96
C ILE A 123 8.31 -15.02 17.31
N PHE A 124 8.24 -15.54 16.09
CA PHE A 124 7.02 -15.74 15.33
C PHE A 124 6.76 -17.24 15.24
N SER A 125 5.84 -17.76 16.04
CA SER A 125 5.49 -19.18 16.09
C SER A 125 4.32 -19.50 15.16
N ASN A 126 4.37 -20.62 14.44
CA ASN A 126 3.25 -21.13 13.65
C ASN A 126 2.04 -21.55 14.52
N ARG A 127 2.18 -21.61 15.85
CA ARG A 127 1.07 -21.82 16.80
C ARG A 127 0.54 -20.51 17.36
N SER A 128 -0.43 -19.93 16.65
CA SER A 128 -1.14 -18.71 17.06
C SER A 128 -2.33 -18.95 18.00
N ASN A 129 -2.83 -20.18 18.12
CA ASN A 129 -4.05 -20.51 18.87
C ASN A 129 -3.83 -21.12 20.26
N SER A 130 -2.57 -21.13 20.73
CA SER A 130 -2.20 -21.67 22.05
C SER A 130 -2.57 -20.71 23.18
N TRP A 131 -2.69 -21.24 24.41
CA TRP A 131 -2.89 -20.40 25.59
C TRP A 131 -1.55 -19.79 26.05
N GLY A 132 -1.17 -18.66 25.44
CA GLY A 132 0.15 -18.05 25.62
C GLY A 132 1.30 -19.03 25.40
N SER A 133 2.31 -19.04 26.28
CA SER A 133 3.55 -19.81 26.06
C SER A 133 3.59 -21.20 26.73
N PHE A 134 2.51 -21.69 27.35
CA PHE A 134 2.53 -22.94 28.13
C PHE A 134 2.81 -24.20 27.30
N TYR A 135 2.51 -24.16 26.01
CA TYR A 135 2.71 -25.26 25.06
C TYR A 135 3.70 -24.88 23.96
N TYR A 136 4.57 -23.91 24.23
CA TYR A 136 5.57 -23.45 23.27
C TYR A 136 6.52 -24.59 22.90
N ASP A 137 6.64 -24.89 21.60
CA ASP A 137 7.68 -25.75 21.03
C ASP A 137 8.55 -24.93 20.06
N PRO A 138 9.87 -24.81 20.30
CA PRO A 138 10.77 -24.07 19.41
C PRO A 138 10.82 -24.64 17.97
N LYS A 139 10.39 -25.88 17.74
CA LYS A 139 10.27 -26.47 16.39
C LYS A 139 9.14 -25.86 15.57
N GLU A 140 8.20 -25.17 16.22
CA GLU A 140 7.06 -24.52 15.58
C GLU A 140 7.38 -23.07 15.18
N ASP A 141 8.58 -22.57 15.49
CA ASP A 141 9.01 -21.22 15.15
C ASP A 141 9.18 -21.06 13.63
N ALA A 142 8.46 -20.10 13.06
CA ALA A 142 8.67 -19.65 11.68
C ALA A 142 9.89 -18.72 11.57
N LEU A 143 10.08 -17.87 12.58
CA LEU A 143 11.15 -16.89 12.58
C LEU A 143 11.57 -16.48 13.99
N ARG A 144 12.87 -16.23 14.17
CA ARG A 144 13.45 -15.51 15.31
C ARG A 144 14.28 -14.34 14.84
N VAL A 145 14.12 -13.18 15.46
CA VAL A 145 14.92 -11.98 15.21
C VAL A 145 15.38 -11.38 16.54
N THR A 146 16.62 -10.93 16.62
CA THR A 146 17.16 -10.30 17.82
C THR A 146 17.21 -8.80 17.62
N VAL A 147 16.64 -8.05 18.55
CA VAL A 147 16.51 -6.59 18.49
C VAL A 147 17.00 -5.95 19.79
N GLN A 148 17.50 -4.73 19.69
CA GLN A 148 17.90 -3.94 20.86
C GLN A 148 16.67 -3.21 21.40
N HIS A 149 16.34 -3.45 22.67
CA HIS A 149 15.31 -2.65 23.32
C HIS A 149 15.86 -1.31 23.78
N ARG A 150 14.96 -0.38 24.07
CA ARG A 150 15.31 0.98 24.49
C ARG A 150 14.53 1.35 25.75
N ALA A 151 15.18 2.12 26.62
CA ALA A 151 14.48 2.78 27.72
C ALA A 151 13.65 3.96 27.18
N MET A 152 12.53 4.23 27.84
CA MET A 152 11.67 5.38 27.58
C MET A 152 11.65 6.31 28.79
N ASP A 153 11.59 7.62 28.53
CA ASP A 153 11.54 8.63 29.59
C ASP A 153 10.26 8.54 30.43
N LYS A 154 9.15 8.21 29.77
CA LYS A 154 7.81 8.12 30.38
C LYS A 154 7.37 6.66 30.46
N SER A 155 6.73 6.33 31.57
CA SER A 155 6.12 5.02 31.77
C SER A 155 4.82 4.89 30.96
N VAL A 156 4.62 3.72 30.36
CA VAL A 156 3.38 3.30 29.70
C VAL A 156 2.63 2.34 30.62
N GLU A 157 1.51 2.80 31.18
CA GLU A 157 0.73 2.03 32.16
C GLU A 157 0.22 0.69 31.61
N TRP A 158 -0.43 0.72 30.45
CA TRP A 158 -1.00 -0.46 29.83
C TRP A 158 -0.16 -0.86 28.62
N LEU A 159 0.36 -2.10 28.62
CA LEU A 159 1.10 -2.65 27.49
C LEU A 159 0.38 -2.33 26.19
N LYS A 160 1.12 -1.84 25.20
CA LYS A 160 0.59 -1.58 23.86
C LYS A 160 1.60 -1.95 22.80
N TYR A 161 1.05 -2.23 21.62
CA TYR A 161 1.81 -2.26 20.38
C TYR A 161 1.46 -1.01 19.58
N GLU A 162 2.45 -0.44 18.90
CA GLU A 162 2.29 0.75 18.06
C GLU A 162 3.15 0.60 16.81
N PHE A 163 2.68 1.16 15.70
CA PHE A 163 3.47 1.28 14.48
C PHE A 163 4.11 2.66 14.45
N ILE A 164 5.43 2.71 14.28
CA ILE A 164 6.23 3.93 14.23
C ILE A 164 7.16 3.90 13.00
N ASP A 165 7.78 5.04 12.68
CA ASP A 165 8.78 5.16 11.61
C ASP A 165 8.30 4.66 10.23
N GLN A 166 7.04 4.97 9.88
CA GLN A 166 6.45 4.53 8.61
C GLN A 166 7.15 5.16 7.41
N THR A 167 7.42 4.32 6.41
CA THR A 167 7.87 4.70 5.06
C THR A 167 6.91 4.11 4.04
N GLU A 168 7.17 4.35 2.75
CA GLU A 168 6.40 3.73 1.66
C GLU A 168 6.42 2.19 1.71
N ASN A 169 7.52 1.59 2.18
CA ASN A 169 7.77 0.15 2.11
C ASN A 169 8.07 -0.51 3.47
N SER A 170 7.96 0.23 4.58
CA SER A 170 8.26 -0.31 5.90
C SER A 170 7.52 0.40 7.04
N ALA A 171 7.42 -0.29 8.17
CA ALA A 171 7.05 0.30 9.46
C ALA A 171 7.74 -0.47 10.58
N THR A 172 7.96 0.17 11.72
CA THR A 172 8.50 -0.49 12.92
C THR A 172 7.37 -0.77 13.89
N VAL A 173 7.20 -2.02 14.30
CA VAL A 173 6.34 -2.36 15.44
C VAL A 173 7.11 -2.14 16.72
N ALA A 174 6.52 -1.41 17.66
CA ALA A 174 7.07 -1.16 18.99
C ALA A 174 6.15 -1.75 20.06
N LEU A 175 6.62 -2.76 20.79
CA LEU A 175 6.02 -3.12 22.08
C LEU A 175 6.46 -2.08 23.10
N MET A 176 5.51 -1.41 23.75
CA MET A 176 5.76 -0.41 24.78
C MET A 176 5.04 -0.79 26.06
N TRP A 177 5.78 -0.97 27.14
CA TRP A 177 5.22 -1.19 28.46
C TRP A 177 6.17 -0.70 29.55
N GLU A 178 5.61 -0.08 30.58
CA GLU A 178 6.41 0.62 31.59
C GLU A 178 7.41 1.56 30.89
N LYS A 179 8.71 1.49 31.22
CA LYS A 179 9.76 2.31 30.60
C LYS A 179 10.57 1.57 29.53
N ARG A 180 10.07 0.46 28.96
CA ARG A 180 10.78 -0.32 27.94
C ARG A 180 10.02 -0.33 26.61
N LEU A 181 10.78 -0.13 25.53
CA LEU A 181 10.35 -0.21 24.15
C LEU A 181 11.14 -1.31 23.44
N ILE A 182 10.45 -2.27 22.83
CA ILE A 182 11.07 -3.34 22.02
C ILE A 182 10.64 -3.12 20.56
N PRO A 183 11.51 -2.55 19.70
CA PRO A 183 11.19 -2.28 18.31
C PRO A 183 11.62 -3.44 17.40
N PHE A 184 10.80 -3.76 16.39
CA PHE A 184 11.24 -4.57 15.26
C PHE A 184 10.64 -4.05 13.95
N LYS A 185 11.48 -3.94 12.92
CA LYS A 185 11.14 -3.43 11.60
C LYS A 185 10.46 -4.50 10.75
N ILE A 186 9.41 -4.09 10.05
CA ILE A 186 8.68 -4.88 9.07
C ILE A 186 8.78 -4.16 7.73
N GLU A 187 9.17 -4.89 6.70
CA GLU A 187 9.30 -4.39 5.33
C GLU A 187 8.40 -5.20 4.40
N ALA A 188 7.73 -4.54 3.46
CA ALA A 188 6.94 -5.17 2.42
C ALA A 188 7.44 -4.72 1.05
N ASP A 189 7.63 -5.66 0.14
CA ASP A 189 7.95 -5.33 -1.25
C ASP A 189 6.68 -4.89 -1.98
N VAL A 190 6.33 -3.62 -1.81
CA VAL A 190 5.10 -3.02 -2.34
C VAL A 190 4.94 -3.25 -3.85
N ASN A 191 6.05 -3.21 -4.57
CA ASN A 191 6.10 -3.40 -6.01
C ASN A 191 5.82 -4.87 -6.37
N ALA A 192 6.55 -5.81 -5.76
CA ALA A 192 6.35 -7.23 -6.03
C ALA A 192 4.94 -7.70 -5.64
N ILE A 193 4.41 -7.20 -4.53
CA ILE A 193 3.04 -7.50 -4.09
C ILE A 193 2.04 -6.96 -5.11
N GLN A 194 2.13 -5.69 -5.51
CA GLN A 194 1.21 -5.11 -6.50
C GLN A 194 1.26 -5.84 -7.85
N LEU A 195 2.46 -6.23 -8.30
CA LEU A 195 2.66 -7.04 -9.50
C LEU A 195 1.98 -8.42 -9.39
N ALA A 196 2.09 -9.08 -8.24
CA ALA A 196 1.43 -10.37 -7.99
C ALA A 196 -0.10 -10.22 -8.04
N HIS A 197 -0.64 -9.16 -7.44
CA HIS A 197 -2.06 -8.82 -7.52
C HIS A 197 -2.50 -8.58 -8.96
N PHE A 198 -1.81 -7.75 -9.74
CA PHE A 198 -2.15 -7.56 -11.16
C PHE A 198 -2.10 -8.85 -11.97
N LYS A 199 -1.07 -9.69 -11.78
CA LYS A 199 -0.99 -11.01 -12.45
C LYS A 199 -2.20 -11.89 -12.15
N SER A 200 -2.74 -11.80 -10.93
CA SER A 200 -3.95 -12.52 -10.54
C SER A 200 -5.22 -11.87 -11.09
N GLU A 201 -5.40 -10.57 -10.86
CA GLU A 201 -6.62 -9.82 -11.19
C GLU A 201 -6.88 -9.72 -12.69
N LEU A 202 -5.83 -9.62 -13.51
CA LEU A 202 -5.92 -9.62 -14.97
C LEU A 202 -6.51 -10.93 -15.53
N ARG A 203 -6.59 -11.99 -14.74
CA ARG A 203 -7.22 -13.27 -15.09
C ARG A 203 -8.66 -13.39 -14.58
N THR A 204 -9.19 -12.35 -13.96
CA THR A 204 -10.53 -12.29 -13.37
C THR A 204 -11.33 -11.12 -13.98
N LYS A 205 -12.55 -10.87 -13.49
CA LYS A 205 -13.46 -9.85 -14.03
C LYS A 205 -12.80 -8.46 -14.28
N PRO A 206 -11.95 -7.90 -13.37
CA PRO A 206 -11.27 -6.63 -13.62
C PRO A 206 -10.36 -6.65 -14.85
N GLY A 207 -9.74 -7.80 -15.16
CA GLY A 207 -8.89 -8.00 -16.33
C GLY A 207 -9.62 -8.01 -17.67
N PHE A 208 -10.96 -8.02 -17.70
CA PHE A 208 -11.72 -8.15 -18.94
C PHE A 208 -11.90 -6.81 -19.69
N THR A 209 -10.87 -5.97 -19.65
CA THR A 209 -10.81 -4.66 -20.31
C THR A 209 -9.36 -4.37 -20.73
N TRP A 210 -9.13 -3.75 -21.90
CA TRP A 210 -7.78 -3.32 -22.28
C TRP A 210 -7.18 -2.31 -21.30
N GLN A 211 -8.03 -1.52 -20.63
CA GLN A 211 -7.63 -0.51 -19.65
C GLN A 211 -6.88 -1.14 -18.48
N ALA A 212 -7.29 -2.33 -18.02
CA ALA A 212 -6.62 -3.04 -16.93
C ALA A 212 -5.17 -3.42 -17.31
N PHE A 213 -4.96 -3.87 -18.54
CA PHE A 213 -3.61 -4.17 -19.05
C PHE A 213 -2.75 -2.91 -19.18
N VAL A 214 -3.33 -1.80 -19.67
CA VAL A 214 -2.66 -0.50 -19.72
C VAL A 214 -2.30 0.00 -18.32
N GLN A 215 -3.18 -0.15 -17.33
CA GLN A 215 -2.92 0.20 -15.94
C GLN A 215 -1.72 -0.58 -15.38
N ALA A 216 -1.70 -1.89 -15.56
CA ALA A 216 -0.62 -2.75 -15.09
C ALA A 216 0.72 -2.41 -15.77
N ALA A 217 0.73 -2.21 -17.09
CA ALA A 217 1.93 -1.79 -17.82
C ALA A 217 2.43 -0.40 -17.38
N ASN A 218 1.53 0.55 -17.16
CA ASN A 218 1.89 1.88 -16.67
C ASN A 218 2.46 1.86 -15.26
N TYR A 219 1.98 0.97 -14.38
CA TYR A 219 2.56 0.80 -13.05
C TYR A 219 4.02 0.35 -13.13
N CYS A 220 4.33 -0.62 -13.99
CA CYS A 220 5.71 -1.04 -14.26
C CYS A 220 6.58 0.10 -14.83
N LEU A 221 6.03 0.92 -15.74
CA LEU A 221 6.71 2.08 -16.31
C LEU A 221 7.06 3.15 -15.26
N GLN A 222 6.11 3.47 -14.38
CA GLN A 222 6.25 4.49 -13.35
C GLN A 222 7.30 4.10 -12.31
N ASN A 223 7.30 2.83 -11.90
CA ASN A 223 8.24 2.30 -10.92
C ASN A 223 9.55 1.78 -11.53
N ASN A 224 9.65 1.76 -12.87
CA ASN A 224 10.80 1.25 -13.62
C ASN A 224 11.17 -0.20 -13.25
N ILE A 225 10.17 -1.07 -13.19
CA ILE A 225 10.27 -2.48 -12.81
C ILE A 225 9.61 -3.36 -13.87
N GLU A 226 10.07 -4.62 -14.00
CA GLU A 226 9.37 -5.66 -14.78
C GLU A 226 8.98 -5.21 -16.21
N LEU A 227 9.88 -4.50 -16.91
CA LEU A 227 9.59 -3.88 -18.21
C LEU A 227 9.22 -4.90 -19.30
N ASP A 228 9.74 -6.12 -19.24
CA ASP A 228 9.35 -7.20 -20.16
C ASP A 228 7.90 -7.65 -19.92
N GLN A 229 7.48 -7.75 -18.66
CA GLN A 229 6.09 -8.04 -18.30
C GLN A 229 5.18 -6.87 -18.68
N ALA A 230 5.64 -5.62 -18.51
CA ALA A 230 4.94 -4.43 -18.96
C ALA A 230 4.72 -4.46 -20.48
N LEU A 231 5.72 -4.91 -21.24
CA LEU A 231 5.63 -5.04 -22.69
C LEU A 231 4.61 -6.11 -23.09
N ALA A 232 4.61 -7.26 -22.40
CA ALA A 232 3.63 -8.31 -22.61
C ALA A 232 2.20 -7.82 -22.32
N TRP A 233 1.98 -7.12 -21.20
CA TRP A 233 0.67 -6.54 -20.89
C TRP A 233 0.25 -5.45 -21.87
N ALA A 234 1.18 -4.59 -22.30
CA ALA A 234 0.89 -3.59 -23.31
C ALA A 234 0.49 -4.24 -24.65
N ASP A 235 1.10 -5.39 -25.01
CA ASP A 235 0.71 -6.15 -26.19
C ASP A 235 -0.69 -6.77 -26.06
N GLU A 236 -1.00 -7.39 -24.90
CA GLU A 236 -2.34 -7.92 -24.60
C GLU A 236 -3.41 -6.82 -24.66
N GLY A 237 -3.11 -5.62 -24.14
CA GLY A 237 -4.00 -4.46 -24.24
C GLY A 237 -4.36 -4.07 -25.68
N ILE A 238 -3.49 -4.38 -26.65
CA ILE A 238 -3.73 -4.14 -28.08
C ILE A 238 -4.41 -5.34 -28.74
N ASN A 239 -3.92 -6.56 -28.46
CA ASN A 239 -4.12 -7.74 -29.31
C ASN A 239 -4.99 -8.85 -28.68
N ALA A 240 -5.30 -8.79 -27.38
CA ALA A 240 -6.06 -9.85 -26.71
C ALA A 240 -7.40 -10.10 -27.41
N ARG A 241 -7.69 -11.36 -27.76
CA ARG A 241 -8.83 -11.76 -28.62
C ARG A 241 -10.18 -11.15 -28.25
N PHE A 242 -10.45 -10.99 -26.95
CA PHE A 242 -11.75 -10.55 -26.45
C PHE A 242 -11.78 -9.12 -25.93
N VAL A 243 -10.64 -8.59 -25.51
CA VAL A 243 -10.57 -7.34 -24.73
C VAL A 243 -9.59 -6.33 -25.30
N GLY A 244 -8.66 -6.78 -26.16
CA GLY A 244 -7.65 -5.95 -26.78
C GLY A 244 -8.29 -4.91 -27.70
N GLN A 245 -7.79 -3.68 -27.62
CA GLN A 245 -8.22 -2.60 -28.48
C GLN A 245 -7.01 -1.81 -28.98
N LYS A 246 -6.82 -1.82 -30.29
CA LYS A 246 -5.83 -0.94 -30.93
C LYS A 246 -6.37 0.49 -30.96
N ASN A 247 -5.80 1.37 -30.14
CA ASN A 247 -6.14 2.78 -30.08
C ASN A 247 -4.90 3.59 -29.68
N PHE A 248 -5.05 4.92 -29.57
CA PHE A 248 -3.94 5.80 -29.21
C PHE A 248 -3.28 5.40 -27.89
N GLN A 249 -4.08 5.17 -26.85
CA GLN A 249 -3.60 4.89 -25.50
C GLN A 249 -2.83 3.56 -25.42
N THR A 250 -3.33 2.50 -26.04
CA THR A 250 -2.68 1.17 -25.99
C THR A 250 -1.37 1.16 -26.77
N LEU A 251 -1.32 1.82 -27.94
CA LEU A 251 -0.08 1.98 -28.71
C LEU A 251 0.94 2.87 -28.00
N CYS A 252 0.49 3.97 -27.38
CA CYS A 252 1.35 4.86 -26.61
C CYS A 252 1.97 4.16 -25.39
N THR A 253 1.17 3.38 -24.65
CA THR A 253 1.69 2.59 -23.52
C THR A 253 2.76 1.60 -23.99
N LYS A 254 2.53 0.85 -25.09
CA LYS A 254 3.55 -0.06 -25.64
C LYS A 254 4.81 0.67 -26.10
N ALA A 255 4.66 1.81 -26.78
CA ALA A 255 5.79 2.64 -27.20
C ALA A 255 6.62 3.14 -26.01
N ASN A 256 5.97 3.58 -24.93
CA ASN A 256 6.65 4.01 -23.70
C ASN A 256 7.46 2.88 -23.06
N VAL A 257 6.94 1.65 -23.06
CA VAL A 257 7.72 0.47 -22.60
C VAL A 257 8.92 0.23 -23.51
N LEU A 258 8.75 0.31 -24.83
CA LEU A 258 9.84 0.13 -25.77
C LEU A 258 10.92 1.22 -25.62
N PHE A 259 10.55 2.48 -25.38
CA PHE A 259 11.54 3.52 -25.06
C PHE A 259 12.34 3.19 -23.80
N LYS A 260 11.69 2.70 -22.74
CA LYS A 260 12.36 2.26 -21.50
C LYS A 260 13.25 1.03 -21.70
N LEU A 261 12.94 0.18 -22.66
CA LEU A 261 13.74 -0.96 -23.09
C LEU A 261 14.82 -0.59 -24.12
N ASN A 262 15.05 0.70 -24.40
CA ASN A 262 15.99 1.20 -25.42
C ASN A 262 15.69 0.73 -26.85
N ARG A 263 14.42 0.40 -27.17
CA ARG A 263 13.93 -0.02 -28.49
C ARG A 263 13.27 1.14 -29.23
N THR A 264 14.01 2.24 -29.37
CA THR A 264 13.50 3.54 -29.84
C THR A 264 12.86 3.48 -31.23
N ALA A 265 13.47 2.81 -32.21
CA ALA A 265 12.94 2.76 -33.58
C ALA A 265 11.56 2.06 -33.65
N GLU A 266 11.35 1.02 -32.82
CA GLU A 266 10.07 0.33 -32.74
C GLU A 266 9.01 1.19 -32.02
N ALA A 267 9.42 1.90 -30.96
CA ALA A 267 8.56 2.83 -30.25
C ALA A 267 8.08 3.97 -31.16
N GLU A 268 8.98 4.57 -31.94
CA GLU A 268 8.66 5.65 -32.89
C GLU A 268 7.68 5.18 -33.96
N LYS A 269 7.90 3.99 -34.53
CA LYS A 269 6.98 3.40 -35.51
C LYS A 269 5.57 3.20 -34.94
N LEU A 270 5.48 2.75 -33.67
CA LEU A 270 4.18 2.65 -32.99
C LEU A 270 3.54 4.01 -32.75
N MET A 271 4.33 5.04 -32.42
CA MET A 271 3.79 6.38 -32.23
C MET A 271 3.32 7.02 -33.54
N ASP A 272 4.00 6.79 -34.66
CA ASP A 272 3.54 7.22 -35.97
C ASP A 272 2.19 6.59 -36.34
N GLU A 273 1.98 5.33 -35.96
CA GLU A 273 0.68 4.65 -36.10
C GLU A 273 -0.36 5.18 -35.10
N ALA A 274 0.03 5.52 -33.88
CA ALA A 274 -0.87 6.01 -32.85
C ALA A 274 -1.40 7.41 -33.15
N LEU A 275 -0.55 8.34 -33.62
CA LEU A 275 -0.87 9.76 -33.77
C LEU A 275 -2.19 10.05 -34.51
N PRO A 276 -2.51 9.40 -35.65
CA PRO A 276 -3.80 9.57 -36.32
C PRO A 276 -5.02 9.19 -35.45
N MET A 277 -4.86 8.25 -34.52
CA MET A 277 -5.95 7.75 -33.66
C MET A 277 -6.23 8.67 -32.46
N GLY A 278 -5.26 9.50 -32.06
CA GLY A 278 -5.35 10.32 -30.85
C GLY A 278 -6.41 11.40 -30.94
N GLN A 279 -7.17 11.57 -29.86
CA GLN A 279 -8.10 12.68 -29.67
C GLN A 279 -7.40 13.92 -29.12
N VAL A 280 -8.08 15.07 -29.17
CA VAL A 280 -7.52 16.38 -28.79
C VAL A 280 -6.79 16.37 -27.44
N PHE A 281 -7.38 15.76 -26.41
CA PHE A 281 -6.78 15.68 -25.09
C PHE A 281 -5.63 14.68 -25.01
N GLU A 282 -5.75 13.53 -25.68
CA GLU A 282 -4.71 12.49 -25.68
C GLU A 282 -3.42 13.00 -26.35
N LEU A 283 -3.56 13.63 -27.51
CA LEU A 283 -2.44 14.24 -28.24
C LEU A 283 -1.81 15.38 -27.43
N HIS A 284 -2.63 16.20 -26.75
CA HIS A 284 -2.12 17.26 -25.89
C HIS A 284 -1.32 16.71 -24.70
N GLN A 285 -1.83 15.66 -24.04
CA GLN A 285 -1.11 15.03 -22.93
C GLN A 285 0.18 14.35 -23.39
N TYR A 286 0.17 13.71 -24.56
CA TYR A 286 1.40 13.14 -25.13
C TYR A 286 2.45 14.22 -25.44
N GLY A 287 2.04 15.35 -26.03
CA GLY A 287 2.93 16.51 -26.21
C GLY A 287 3.51 17.02 -24.87
N ARG A 288 2.70 17.05 -23.81
CA ARG A 288 3.16 17.42 -22.45
C ARG A 288 4.16 16.43 -21.87
N GLN A 289 3.95 15.13 -22.06
CA GLN A 289 4.89 14.09 -21.63
C GLN A 289 6.24 14.25 -22.33
N LEU A 290 6.24 14.53 -23.64
CA LEU A 290 7.46 14.80 -24.40
C LEU A 290 8.22 16.03 -23.89
N LEU A 291 7.52 17.10 -23.49
CA LEU A 291 8.14 18.26 -22.84
C LEU A 291 8.80 17.87 -21.51
N ALA A 292 8.10 17.11 -20.65
CA ALA A 292 8.64 16.65 -19.38
C ALA A 292 9.86 15.73 -19.57
N ALA A 293 9.87 14.93 -20.64
CA ALA A 293 10.99 14.10 -21.07
C ALA A 293 12.13 14.90 -21.76
N LYS A 294 12.08 16.24 -21.73
CA LYS A 294 13.06 17.15 -22.36
C LYS A 294 13.22 16.93 -23.87
N ASN A 295 12.12 16.59 -24.56
CA ASN A 295 12.06 16.46 -26.02
C ASN A 295 11.14 17.54 -26.65
N PRO A 296 11.57 18.82 -26.63
CA PRO A 296 10.73 19.94 -27.06
C PRO A 296 10.44 19.92 -28.57
N LYS A 297 11.35 19.41 -29.39
CA LYS A 297 11.14 19.32 -30.85
C LYS A 297 9.98 18.39 -31.20
N LYS A 298 9.99 17.16 -30.67
CA LYS A 298 8.91 16.20 -30.90
C LYS A 298 7.60 16.68 -30.27
N ALA A 299 7.66 17.30 -29.09
CA ALA A 299 6.48 17.88 -28.47
C ALA A 299 5.81 18.93 -29.37
N LEU A 300 6.60 19.84 -29.98
CA LEU A 300 6.09 20.83 -30.91
C LEU A 300 5.44 20.17 -32.14
N GLU A 301 6.06 19.15 -32.74
CA GLU A 301 5.44 18.39 -33.84
C GLU A 301 4.06 17.84 -33.46
N VAL A 302 3.94 17.23 -32.27
CA VAL A 302 2.68 16.66 -31.77
C VAL A 302 1.65 17.75 -31.51
N PHE A 303 2.03 18.88 -30.89
CA PHE A 303 1.10 19.99 -30.64
C PHE A 303 0.60 20.63 -31.93
N LEU A 304 1.47 20.81 -32.93
CA LEU A 304 1.07 21.33 -34.24
C LEU A 304 0.21 20.33 -35.01
N TYR A 305 0.50 19.04 -34.90
CA TYR A 305 -0.36 17.99 -35.45
C TYR A 305 -1.76 18.04 -34.81
N ASN A 306 -1.82 18.14 -33.48
CA ASN A 306 -3.08 18.27 -32.76
C ASN A 306 -3.86 19.52 -33.18
N TYR A 307 -3.18 20.68 -33.26
CA TYR A 307 -3.79 21.92 -33.75
C TYR A 307 -4.32 21.79 -35.18
N LYS A 308 -3.58 21.12 -36.08
CA LYS A 308 -4.04 20.87 -37.45
C LYS A 308 -5.30 20.02 -37.48
N LYS A 309 -5.41 19.01 -36.61
CA LYS A 309 -6.57 18.12 -36.51
C LYS A 309 -7.77 18.77 -35.81
N HIS A 310 -7.50 19.63 -34.83
CA HIS A 310 -8.47 20.31 -33.96
C HIS A 310 -8.18 21.82 -33.89
N PRO A 311 -8.44 22.56 -34.98
CA PRO A 311 -7.99 23.94 -35.12
C PRO A 311 -8.73 24.87 -34.18
N ASN A 312 -7.95 25.78 -33.58
CA ASN A 312 -8.46 26.90 -32.78
C ASN A 312 -9.35 26.47 -31.59
N GLU A 313 -9.04 25.35 -30.95
CA GLU A 313 -9.61 25.00 -29.65
C GLU A 313 -8.69 25.50 -28.53
N PHE A 314 -9.24 25.77 -27.35
CA PHE A 314 -8.47 26.23 -26.19
C PHE A 314 -7.23 25.35 -25.96
N VAL A 315 -7.44 24.03 -25.91
CA VAL A 315 -6.39 23.05 -25.61
C VAL A 315 -5.30 23.02 -26.70
N THR A 316 -5.66 23.17 -27.97
CA THR A 316 -4.70 23.11 -29.08
C THR A 316 -3.93 24.42 -29.23
N ASN A 317 -4.57 25.57 -28.97
CA ASN A 317 -3.90 26.87 -28.86
C ASN A 317 -2.89 26.89 -27.71
N VAL A 318 -3.27 26.41 -26.52
CA VAL A 318 -2.34 26.25 -25.39
C VAL A 318 -1.18 25.35 -25.78
N GLY A 319 -1.46 24.20 -26.41
CA GLY A 319 -0.44 23.23 -26.81
C GLY A 319 0.58 23.82 -27.80
N ALA A 320 0.11 24.44 -28.88
CA ALA A 320 0.99 25.08 -29.87
C ALA A 320 1.83 26.20 -29.25
N GLY A 321 1.22 27.04 -28.40
CA GLY A 321 1.91 28.08 -27.64
C GLY A 321 3.04 27.49 -26.79
N ARG A 322 2.74 26.46 -25.99
CA ARG A 322 3.74 25.75 -25.17
C ARG A 322 4.88 25.17 -26.01
N GLY A 323 4.55 24.49 -27.10
CA GLY A 323 5.52 23.87 -28.00
C GLY A 323 6.50 24.88 -28.58
N TYR A 324 6.02 26.02 -29.09
CA TYR A 324 6.91 27.06 -29.63
C TYR A 324 7.76 27.70 -28.53
N SER A 325 7.18 27.95 -27.35
CA SER A 325 7.92 28.52 -26.21
C SER A 325 9.07 27.61 -25.76
N ALA A 326 8.82 26.30 -25.65
CA ALA A 326 9.82 25.31 -25.26
C ALA A 326 10.99 25.17 -26.27
N ASN A 327 10.76 25.55 -27.52
CA ASN A 327 11.80 25.56 -28.57
C ASN A 327 12.48 26.93 -28.73
N GLY A 328 12.20 27.90 -27.86
CA GLY A 328 12.74 29.26 -27.93
C GLY A 328 12.10 30.13 -29.03
N GLU A 329 11.04 29.66 -29.67
CA GLU A 329 10.33 30.36 -30.75
C GLU A 329 9.24 31.29 -30.19
N PHE A 330 9.61 32.14 -29.24
CA PHE A 330 8.67 32.93 -28.43
C PHE A 330 7.72 33.81 -29.25
N LYS A 331 8.21 34.42 -30.34
CA LYS A 331 7.37 35.22 -31.25
C LYS A 331 6.26 34.41 -31.91
N LYS A 332 6.52 33.13 -32.22
CA LYS A 332 5.52 32.22 -32.79
C LYS A 332 4.57 31.67 -31.73
N SER A 333 5.00 31.58 -30.47
CA SER A 333 4.17 31.16 -29.34
C SER A 333 3.04 32.14 -29.02
N ILE A 334 3.36 33.44 -28.95
CA ILE A 334 2.45 34.53 -28.55
C ILE A 334 1.06 34.47 -29.22
N PRO A 335 0.92 34.38 -30.56
CA PRO A 335 -0.41 34.41 -31.19
C PRO A 335 -1.32 33.25 -30.76
N TYR A 336 -0.76 32.06 -30.53
CA TYR A 336 -1.55 30.91 -30.03
C TYR A 336 -1.95 31.10 -28.57
N LEU A 337 -1.07 31.63 -27.72
CA LEU A 337 -1.38 31.91 -26.33
C LEU A 337 -2.45 33.02 -26.19
N GLU A 338 -2.40 34.05 -27.04
CA GLU A 338 -3.42 35.10 -27.10
C GLU A 338 -4.78 34.57 -27.57
N ALA A 339 -4.79 33.63 -28.53
CA ALA A 339 -6.00 32.93 -28.94
C ALA A 339 -6.58 32.08 -27.80
N ALA A 340 -5.73 31.32 -27.09
CA ALA A 340 -6.15 30.57 -25.89
C ALA A 340 -6.68 31.49 -24.79
N LEU A 341 -6.07 32.66 -24.57
CA LEU A 341 -6.48 33.60 -23.53
C LEU A 341 -7.91 34.11 -23.77
N LYS A 342 -8.30 34.33 -25.03
CA LYS A 342 -9.67 34.72 -25.41
C LYS A 342 -10.69 33.59 -25.17
N GLN A 343 -10.24 32.34 -25.11
CA GLN A 343 -11.08 31.16 -24.95
C GLN A 343 -11.15 30.67 -23.50
N ALA A 344 -10.30 31.17 -22.61
CA ALA A 344 -10.24 30.76 -21.21
C ALA A 344 -11.50 31.20 -20.44
N THR A 345 -12.14 30.25 -19.75
CA THR A 345 -13.39 30.48 -19.00
C THR A 345 -13.18 30.77 -17.51
N ASP A 346 -12.01 30.46 -16.96
CA ASP A 346 -11.67 30.62 -15.54
C ASP A 346 -10.45 31.54 -15.32
N ASP A 347 -10.37 32.15 -14.14
CA ASP A 347 -9.30 33.09 -13.78
C ASP A 347 -7.91 32.43 -13.76
N VAL A 348 -7.83 31.17 -13.31
CA VAL A 348 -6.55 30.44 -13.17
C VAL A 348 -5.89 30.27 -14.53
N ASN A 349 -6.64 29.79 -15.52
CA ASN A 349 -6.14 29.65 -16.89
C ASN A 349 -5.82 31.00 -17.53
N ARG A 350 -6.64 32.03 -17.29
CA ARG A 350 -6.35 33.39 -17.79
C ARG A 350 -5.04 33.93 -17.26
N ASP A 351 -4.79 33.82 -15.96
CA ASP A 351 -3.59 34.36 -15.34
C ASP A 351 -2.33 33.58 -15.72
N ASN A 352 -2.43 32.25 -15.81
CA ASN A 352 -1.37 31.41 -16.36
C ASN A 352 -1.00 31.84 -17.79
N LEU A 353 -1.98 32.05 -18.67
CA LEU A 353 -1.74 32.46 -20.05
C LEU A 353 -1.15 33.87 -20.16
N LYS A 354 -1.61 34.83 -19.36
CA LYS A 354 -1.00 36.18 -19.28
C LYS A 354 0.48 36.09 -18.89
N ASN A 355 0.80 35.26 -17.90
CA ASN A 355 2.18 35.04 -17.47
C ASN A 355 3.03 34.42 -18.58
N MET A 356 2.52 33.38 -19.25
CA MET A 356 3.21 32.76 -20.40
C MET A 356 3.49 33.78 -21.52
N ILE A 357 2.50 34.61 -21.87
CA ILE A 357 2.65 35.67 -22.88
C ILE A 357 3.69 36.70 -22.42
N ALA A 358 3.68 37.11 -21.16
CA ALA A 358 4.64 38.07 -20.61
C ALA A 358 6.09 37.54 -20.66
N GLN A 359 6.30 36.26 -20.29
CA GLN A 359 7.62 35.62 -20.40
C GLN A 359 8.07 35.52 -21.86
N ALA A 360 7.19 35.09 -22.77
CA ALA A 360 7.50 35.01 -24.20
C ALA A 360 7.87 36.39 -24.80
N LYS A 361 7.19 37.47 -24.38
CA LYS A 361 7.55 38.86 -24.78
C LYS A 361 8.93 39.29 -24.28
N GLN A 362 9.42 38.72 -23.18
CA GLN A 362 10.77 38.93 -22.65
C GLN A 362 11.81 37.97 -23.23
N GLY A 363 11.44 37.10 -24.17
CA GLY A 363 12.34 36.08 -24.72
C GLY A 363 12.67 34.96 -23.75
N LYS A 364 11.76 34.64 -22.83
CA LYS A 364 11.89 33.58 -21.83
C LYS A 364 10.82 32.52 -22.04
N ASP A 365 11.15 31.28 -21.71
CA ASP A 365 10.16 30.20 -21.68
C ASP A 365 9.19 30.43 -20.52
N GLY A 366 7.89 30.41 -20.83
CA GLY A 366 6.81 30.57 -19.85
C GLY A 366 6.15 29.27 -19.43
N ASN A 367 6.64 28.12 -19.88
CA ASN A 367 6.05 26.80 -19.67
C ASN A 367 6.13 26.28 -18.23
#